data_AF-A0A842XUR0-F1
#
_entry.id   AF-A0A842XUR0-F1
#
_cell.length_a   1.000
_cell.length_b   1.000
_cell.length_c   1.000
_cell.angle_alpha   90.00
_cell.angle_beta   90.00
_cell.angle_gamma   90.00
#
_symmetry.space_group_name_H-M   'P 1'
#
loop_
_entity.id
_entity.type
_entity.pdbx_description
1 polymer ?
#
loop_
_entity_poly.entity_id
_entity_poly.type
_entity_poly.pdbx_seq_one_letter_code
_entity_poly.pdbx_strand_id
1 'polypeptide(L)' 'MSENVEEKPREEKEKGKTEKRKKEEKGIFSLYKIENNQVVRLRPTCERCGPGYFMADHGDRYTCGRCGFTRYKQIPEDTK' A
#
# COMPACT_ATOMS: atom_id res chain seq x y z
N MET A 1 25.01 -8.11 58.82
CA MET A 1 24.80 -9.23 57.89
C MET A 1 23.49 -8.94 57.18
N SER A 2 23.57 -8.25 56.04
CA SER A 2 23.53 -8.89 54.71
C SER A 2 22.07 -9.17 54.34
N GLU A 3 21.45 -8.62 53.30
CA GLU A 3 21.89 -7.83 52.16
C GLU A 3 20.69 -6.98 51.72
N ASN A 4 20.97 -5.75 51.31
CA ASN A 4 20.11 -4.97 50.42
C ASN A 4 19.94 -5.77 49.13
N VAL A 5 18.70 -6.06 48.72
CA VAL A 5 18.40 -6.43 47.34
C VAL A 5 17.46 -5.37 46.78
N GLU A 6 18.08 -4.40 46.13
CA GLU A 6 17.44 -3.40 45.28
C GLU A 6 16.81 -4.11 44.08
N GLU A 7 15.48 -4.24 44.07
CA GLU A 7 14.74 -4.62 42.87
C GLU A 7 14.60 -3.40 41.95
N LYS A 8 15.50 -3.39 40.96
CA LYS A 8 15.64 -2.49 39.82
C LYS A 8 14.29 -2.09 39.18
N PRO A 9 14.00 -0.78 38.97
CA PRO A 9 12.81 -0.34 38.25
C PRO A 9 12.84 -0.87 36.81
N ARG A 10 11.76 -1.54 36.38
CA ARG A 10 11.56 -1.91 34.97
C ARG A 10 11.21 -0.66 34.19
N GLU A 11 12.19 -0.16 33.44
CA GLU A 11 12.07 0.92 32.47
C GLU A 11 10.85 0.73 31.55
N GLU A 12 9.98 1.72 31.56
CA GLU A 12 8.86 1.87 30.64
C GLU A 12 9.41 2.02 29.21
N LYS A 13 9.17 1.02 28.36
CA LYS A 13 9.44 1.15 26.93
C LYS A 13 8.41 2.09 26.32
N GLU A 14 8.77 3.36 26.22
CA GLU A 14 8.07 4.36 25.43
C GLU A 14 7.80 3.82 24.02
N LYS A 15 6.51 3.59 23.72
CA LYS A 15 6.06 3.28 22.37
C LYS A 15 6.20 4.56 21.55
N GLY A 16 7.37 4.71 20.92
CA GLY A 16 7.65 5.80 19.99
C GLY A 16 6.52 5.94 18.98
N LYS A 17 5.78 7.06 19.07
CA LYS A 17 4.76 7.42 18.08
C LYS A 17 5.51 7.75 16.80
N THR A 18 5.59 6.78 15.89
CA THR A 18 6.05 7.04 14.53
C THR A 18 5.05 7.99 13.89
N GLU A 19 5.46 9.23 13.64
CA GLU A 19 4.63 10.21 12.97
C GLU A 19 4.18 9.62 11.62
N LYS A 20 2.85 9.44 11.48
CA LYS A 20 2.25 8.96 10.24
C LYS A 20 2.45 10.05 9.19
N ARG A 21 3.33 9.79 8.22
CA ARG A 21 3.48 10.67 7.05
C ARG A 21 2.11 10.91 6.43
N LYS A 22 1.70 12.17 6.35
CA LYS A 22 0.45 12.59 5.73
C LYS A 22 0.56 12.24 4.25
N LYS A 23 -0.13 11.18 3.83
CA LYS A 23 -0.11 10.73 2.44
C LYS A 23 -0.86 11.76 1.62
N GLU A 24 -0.17 12.45 0.71
CA GLU A 24 -0.84 13.30 -0.25
C GLU A 24 -1.84 12.46 -1.05
N GLU A 25 -3.12 12.80 -0.91
CA GLU A 25 -4.21 12.07 -1.52
C GLU A 25 -4.27 12.45 -3.00
N LYS A 26 -3.54 11.72 -3.83
CA LYS A 26 -3.71 11.81 -5.28
C LYS A 26 -5.13 11.36 -5.62
N GLY A 27 -5.94 12.30 -6.12
CA GLY A 27 -7.35 12.08 -6.39
C GLY A 27 -7.60 11.09 -7.53
N ILE A 28 -8.84 10.60 -7.61
CA ILE A 28 -9.28 9.63 -8.63
C ILE A 28 -9.09 10.18 -10.05
N PHE A 29 -9.11 11.51 -10.22
CA PHE A 29 -8.89 12.19 -11.50
C PHE A 29 -7.54 11.82 -12.15
N SER A 30 -6.51 11.51 -11.35
CA SER A 30 -5.19 11.16 -11.86
C SER A 30 -5.15 9.82 -12.61
N LEU A 31 -6.22 9.02 -12.52
CA LEU A 31 -6.34 7.71 -13.16
C LEU A 31 -6.99 7.78 -14.55
N TYR A 32 -7.49 8.96 -14.93
CA TYR A 32 -8.13 9.21 -16.22
C TYR A 32 -7.26 10.16 -17.04
N LYS A 33 -7.03 9.80 -18.30
CA LYS A 33 -6.33 10.65 -19.27
C LYS A 33 -7.25 10.89 -20.47
N ILE A 34 -7.27 12.10 -20.98
CA ILE A 34 -8.02 12.46 -22.19
C ILE A 34 -7.02 12.49 -23.34
N GLU A 35 -7.20 11.61 -24.32
CA GLU A 35 -6.41 11.60 -25.55
C GLU A 35 -7.37 11.67 -26.73
N ASN A 36 -7.19 12.68 -27.60
CA ASN A 36 -7.92 12.82 -28.88
C ASN A 36 -9.43 12.57 -28.80
N ASN A 37 -10.11 13.17 -27.80
CA ASN A 37 -11.54 13.03 -27.50
C ASN A 37 -12.00 11.67 -26.93
N GLN A 38 -11.08 10.79 -26.51
CA GLN A 38 -11.38 9.55 -25.83
C GLN A 38 -10.85 9.54 -24.38
N VAL A 39 -11.64 8.97 -23.47
CA VAL A 39 -11.26 8.80 -22.06
C VAL A 39 -10.52 7.48 -21.89
N VAL A 40 -9.21 7.55 -21.71
CA VAL A 40 -8.33 6.39 -21.47
C VAL A 40 -8.15 6.19 -19.97
N ARG A 41 -8.31 4.95 -19.52
CA ARG A 41 -8.08 4.55 -18.11
C ARG A 41 -6.65 4.07 -17.95
N LEU A 42 -5.92 4.64 -17.01
CA LEU A 42 -4.48 4.35 -16.82
C LEU A 42 -4.20 3.08 -15.99
N ARG A 43 -5.13 2.68 -15.11
CA ARG A 43 -4.96 1.51 -14.24
C ARG A 43 -5.95 0.39 -14.56
N PRO A 44 -5.54 -0.88 -14.36
CA PRO A 44 -6.42 -2.01 -14.58
C PRO A 44 -7.58 -2.01 -13.59
N THR A 45 -8.74 -2.46 -14.07
CA THR A 45 -9.93 -2.69 -13.26
C THR A 45 -9.93 -4.09 -12.67
N CYS A 46 -10.47 -4.24 -11.46
CA CYS A 46 -10.62 -5.56 -10.84
C CYS A 46 -11.76 -6.36 -11.50
N GLU A 47 -11.45 -7.53 -12.07
CA GLU A 47 -12.45 -8.42 -12.69
C GLU A 47 -13.51 -8.93 -11.70
N ARG A 48 -13.15 -9.09 -10.42
CA ARG A 48 -14.09 -9.56 -9.38
C ARG A 48 -15.05 -8.48 -8.89
N CYS A 49 -14.62 -7.22 -8.89
CA CYS A 49 -15.44 -6.11 -8.39
C CYS A 49 -16.17 -5.35 -9.50
N GLY A 50 -15.79 -5.59 -10.75
CA GLY A 50 -16.43 -4.96 -11.91
C GLY A 50 -15.88 -3.56 -12.25
N PRO A 51 -16.50 -2.91 -13.24
CA PRO A 51 -16.05 -1.61 -13.74
C PRO A 51 -16.18 -0.54 -12.65
N GLY A 52 -15.11 0.25 -12.46
CA GLY A 52 -15.03 1.32 -11.47
C GLY A 52 -14.08 1.06 -10.30
N TYR A 53 -13.67 -0.20 -10.07
CA TYR A 53 -12.66 -0.52 -9.06
C TYR A 53 -11.26 -0.61 -9.67
N PHE A 54 -10.49 0.46 -9.52
CA PHE A 54 -9.08 0.48 -9.91
C PHE A 54 -8.23 -0.33 -8.95
N MET A 55 -7.32 -1.14 -9.51
CA MET A 55 -6.30 -1.79 -8.70
C MET A 55 -5.18 -0.80 -8.37
N ALA A 56 -4.74 -0.81 -7.12
CA ALA A 56 -3.58 -0.04 -6.67
C ALA A 56 -2.31 -0.72 -7.18
N ASP A 57 -1.41 0.09 -7.74
CA ASP A 57 -0.12 -0.38 -8.22
C ASP A 57 0.93 -0.13 -7.15
N HIS A 58 1.59 -1.20 -6.73
CA HIS A 58 2.66 -1.19 -5.75
C HIS A 58 4.05 -1.40 -6.38
N GLY A 59 4.17 -1.36 -7.71
CA GLY A 59 5.39 -1.70 -8.43
C GLY A 59 5.39 -3.17 -8.83
N ASP A 60 5.43 -4.07 -7.85
CA ASP A 60 5.56 -5.52 -8.06
C ASP A 60 4.21 -6.22 -8.27
N ARG A 61 3.14 -5.57 -7.82
CA ARG A 61 1.79 -6.14 -7.78
C ARG A 61 0.71 -5.08 -7.93
N TYR A 62 -0.43 -5.53 -8.44
CA TYR A 62 -1.70 -4.85 -8.43
C TYR A 62 -2.57 -5.43 -7.32
N THR A 63 -3.10 -4.58 -6.43
CA THR A 63 -3.99 -5.00 -5.35
C THR A 63 -5.34 -4.32 -5.48
N CYS A 64 -6.43 -5.06 -5.27
CA CYS A 64 -7.76 -4.48 -5.22
C CYS A 64 -8.09 -4.07 -3.78
N GLY A 65 -8.32 -2.78 -3.54
CA GLY A 65 -8.71 -2.28 -2.22
C GLY A 65 -10.10 -2.75 -1.74
N ARG A 66 -10.96 -3.24 -2.64
CA ARG A 66 -12.32 -3.69 -2.29
C ARG A 66 -12.40 -5.17 -1.94
N CYS A 67 -11.78 -6.05 -2.74
CA CYS A 67 -11.86 -7.51 -2.54
C CYS A 67 -10.55 -8.17 -2.10
N GLY A 68 -9.46 -7.40 -1.92
CA GLY A 68 -8.15 -7.95 -1.53
C GLY A 68 -7.45 -8.77 -2.61
N PHE A 69 -8.04 -8.88 -3.81
CA PHE A 69 -7.45 -9.62 -4.92
C PHE A 69 -6.12 -8.99 -5.35
N THR A 70 -5.08 -9.80 -5.43
CA THR A 70 -3.74 -9.37 -5.79
C THR A 70 -3.30 -10.08 -7.08
N ARG A 71 -2.89 -9.30 -8.09
CA ARG A 71 -2.20 -9.79 -9.28
C ARG A 71 -0.75 -9.37 -9.23
N TYR A 72 0.16 -10.32 -9.36
CA TYR A 72 1.58 -10.00 -9.51
C TYR A 72 1.88 -9.68 -10.96
N LYS A 73 2.67 -8.65 -11.19
CA LYS A 73 3.21 -8.42 -12.53
C LYS A 73 4.26 -9.50 -12.75
N GLN A 74 4.00 -10.44 -13.65
CA GLN A 74 5.05 -11.33 -14.09
C GLN A 74 6.04 -10.45 -14.84
N ILE A 75 7.22 -10.23 -14.24
CA ILE A 75 8.37 -9.72 -14.98
C ILE A 75 8.74 -10.90 -15.88
N PRO A 76 8.64 -10.79 -17.21
CA PRO A 76 9.12 -11.85 -18.08
C PRO A 76 10.63 -11.95 -17.88
N GLU A 77 11.08 -13.00 -17.20
CA GLU A 77 12.47 -13.41 -17.19
C GLU A 77 12.79 -14.07 -18.55
N ASP A 78 12.69 -13.30 -19.64
CA ASP A 78 13.02 -13.76 -20.98
C ASP A 78 14.34 -13.13 -21.43
N THR A 79 15.46 -13.65 -20.92
CA THR A 79 16.74 -13.85 -21.64
C THR A 79 17.79 -14.45 -20.70
N LYS A 80 17.91 -15.77 -20.72
CA LYS A 80 19.17 -16.47 -20.43
C LYS A 80 19.65 -17.13 -21.70
#